data_AF-A0A7Y9XAZ6-F1
#
_entry.id   AF-A0A7Y9XAZ6-F1
#
_cell.length_a   1.000
_cell.length_b   1.000
_cell.length_c   1.000
_cell.angle_alpha   90.00
_cell.angle_beta   90.00
_cell.angle_gamma   90.00
#
_symmetry.space_group_name_H-M   'P 1'
#
loop_
_entity.id
_entity.type
_entity.pdbx_description
1 polymer ?
#
loop_
_entity_poly.entity_id
_entity_poly.type
_entity_poly.pdbx_seq_one_letter_code
_entity_poly.pdbx_strand_id
1 'polypeptide(L)'
;MFVSKPGSKKQERLRALVENPRRRRFWAARSRRRQAVVALTLVTFAGAAAFAAAILAEPPASLVWLGAFLLLTAGSAVTATHINIAARHVAGYEGLDEFQRAEADHAARLGHHVTAVLLGLLIGIVCGFGGWLTSQEASTHAVLAVLAPLVILTTLCHAAFPACYLAWTRPDEVPDDEQI
;
A
#
# COMPACT_ATOMS: atom_id res chain seq x y z
N MET A 1 -12.62 -15.88 -7.07
CA MET A 1 -11.32 -16.38 -7.56
C MET A 1 -10.84 -17.45 -6.59
N PHE A 2 -10.96 -18.73 -6.94
CA PHE A 2 -10.49 -19.82 -6.07
C PHE A 2 -8.97 -19.87 -6.15
N VAL A 3 -8.29 -19.29 -5.17
CA VAL A 3 -6.85 -19.48 -5.01
C VAL A 3 -6.66 -20.93 -4.60
N SER A 4 -6.07 -21.73 -5.49
CA SER A 4 -5.71 -23.11 -5.19
C SER A 4 -4.83 -23.16 -3.94
N LYS A 5 -5.06 -24.17 -3.08
CA LYS A 5 -4.26 -24.34 -1.86
C LYS A 5 -2.78 -24.33 -2.25
N PRO A 6 -1.98 -23.40 -1.74
CA PRO A 6 -0.56 -23.35 -2.03
C PRO A 6 0.09 -24.67 -1.63
N GLY A 7 0.83 -25.31 -2.55
CA GLY A 7 1.53 -26.56 -2.25
C GLY A 7 2.49 -26.42 -1.08
N SER A 8 2.79 -27.53 -0.39
CA SER A 8 3.62 -27.56 0.83
C SER A 8 4.94 -26.78 0.71
N LYS A 9 5.65 -26.91 -0.42
CA LYS A 9 6.89 -26.16 -0.71
C LYS A 9 6.70 -24.63 -0.75
N LYS A 10 5.54 -24.15 -1.21
CA LYS A 10 5.22 -22.71 -1.24
C LYS A 10 4.94 -22.20 0.17
N GLN A 11 4.21 -22.96 0.99
CA GLN A 11 3.99 -22.61 2.39
C GLN A 11 5.30 -22.54 3.19
N GLU A 12 6.20 -23.49 2.98
CA GLU A 12 7.50 -23.48 3.66
C GLU A 12 8.33 -22.24 3.31
N ARG A 13 8.34 -21.82 2.03
CA ARG A 13 9.00 -20.57 1.60
C ARG A 13 8.37 -19.33 2.21
N LEU A 14 7.04 -19.27 2.26
CA LEU A 14 6.32 -18.15 2.89
C LEU A 14 6.59 -18.10 4.39
N ARG A 15 6.60 -19.25 5.07
CA ARG A 15 6.98 -19.35 6.48
C ARG A 15 8.40 -18.87 6.70
N ALA A 16 9.37 -19.31 5.89
CA ALA A 16 10.76 -18.87 6.02
C ALA A 16 10.94 -17.35 5.77
N LEU A 17 10.08 -16.75 4.93
CA LEU A 17 10.08 -15.30 4.67
C LEU A 17 9.48 -14.50 5.84
N VAL A 18 8.33 -14.93 6.35
CA VAL A 18 7.57 -14.23 7.39
C VAL A 18 8.16 -14.46 8.78
N GLU A 19 8.48 -15.71 9.10
CA GLU A 19 8.96 -16.14 10.43
C GLU A 19 10.50 -16.09 10.56
N ASN A 20 11.17 -15.31 9.71
CA ASN A 20 12.62 -15.14 9.81
C ASN A 20 12.99 -14.43 11.12
N PRO A 21 13.78 -15.04 12.04
CA PRO A 21 14.06 -14.47 13.37
C PRO A 21 14.68 -13.08 13.32
N ARG A 22 15.59 -12.82 12.37
CA ARG A 22 16.25 -11.52 12.23
C ARG A 22 15.26 -10.44 11.82
N ARG A 23 14.34 -10.75 10.90
CA ARG A 23 13.32 -9.81 10.43
C ARG A 23 12.26 -9.57 11.51
N ARG A 24 11.81 -10.64 12.20
CA ARG A 24 10.89 -10.53 13.33
C ARG A 24 11.45 -9.61 14.41
N ARG A 25 12.70 -9.83 14.83
CA ARG A 25 13.37 -8.98 15.83
C ARG A 25 13.48 -7.53 15.37
N PHE A 26 13.79 -7.29 14.09
CA PHE A 26 13.83 -5.93 13.55
C PHE A 26 12.47 -5.24 13.57
N TRP A 27 11.39 -5.95 13.23
CA TRP A 27 10.03 -5.42 13.18
C TRP A 27 9.27 -5.52 14.50
N ALA A 28 9.87 -6.07 15.56
CA ALA A 28 9.25 -6.24 16.87
C ALA A 28 8.78 -4.89 17.45
N ALA A 29 9.55 -3.83 17.24
CA ALA A 29 9.22 -2.49 17.71
C ALA A 29 8.17 -1.79 16.82
N ARG A 30 7.09 -1.34 17.46
CA ARG A 30 5.99 -0.56 16.88
C ARG A 30 6.45 0.75 16.29
N SER A 31 7.44 1.41 16.89
CA SER A 31 8.00 2.65 16.36
C SER A 31 8.56 2.46 14.94
N ARG A 32 9.29 1.37 14.70
CA ARG A 32 9.85 1.03 13.37
C ARG A 32 8.76 0.70 12.36
N ARG A 33 7.75 -0.08 12.78
CA ARG A 33 6.58 -0.38 11.94
C ARG A 33 5.83 0.88 11.54
N ARG A 34 5.60 1.80 12.48
CA ARG A 34 4.95 3.10 12.20
C ARG A 34 5.79 3.99 11.29
N GLN A 35 7.10 4.06 11.51
CA GLN A 35 8.02 4.79 10.62
C GLN A 35 7.96 4.25 9.19
N ALA A 36 7.90 2.92 9.01
CA ALA A 36 7.75 2.32 7.69
C ALA A 36 6.41 2.70 7.04
N VAL A 37 5.31 2.71 7.81
CA VAL A 37 3.99 3.17 7.32
C VAL A 37 4.06 4.64 6.88
N VAL A 38 4.66 5.52 7.68
CA VAL A 38 4.85 6.93 7.31
C VAL A 38 5.71 7.06 6.05
N ALA A 39 6.81 6.32 5.96
CA ALA A 39 7.67 6.31 4.79
C ALA A 39 6.92 5.85 3.53
N LEU A 40 6.12 4.78 3.62
CA LEU A 40 5.26 4.32 2.53
C LEU A 40 4.32 5.45 2.11
N THR A 41 3.61 6.06 3.05
CA THR A 41 2.69 7.17 2.76
C THR A 41 3.41 8.29 2.00
N LEU A 42 4.54 8.77 2.52
CA LEU A 42 5.30 9.86 1.88
C LEU A 42 5.78 9.50 0.48
N VAL A 43 6.33 8.30 0.28
CA VAL A 43 6.82 7.83 -1.02
C VAL A 43 5.67 7.67 -2.02
N THR A 44 4.51 7.15 -1.58
CA THR A 44 3.30 7.04 -2.40
C THR A 44 2.79 8.41 -2.85
N PHE A 45 2.67 9.38 -1.93
CA PHE A 45 2.25 10.75 -2.26
C PHE A 45 3.26 11.47 -3.17
N ALA A 46 4.55 11.30 -2.92
CA ALA A 46 5.60 11.85 -3.78
C ALA A 46 5.52 11.25 -5.21
N GLY A 47 5.26 9.94 -5.33
CA GLY A 47 5.05 9.29 -6.62
C GLY A 47 3.84 9.87 -7.36
N ALA A 48 2.71 10.01 -6.67
CA ALA A 48 1.50 10.62 -7.22
C ALA A 48 1.75 12.07 -7.71
N ALA A 49 2.48 12.87 -6.94
CA ALA A 49 2.87 14.23 -7.32
C ALA A 49 3.84 14.26 -8.51
N ALA A 50 4.83 13.36 -8.55
CA ALA A 50 5.76 13.23 -9.67
C ALA A 50 5.03 12.84 -10.96
N PHE A 51 4.01 11.99 -10.89
CA PHE A 51 3.16 11.68 -12.04
C PHE A 51 2.44 12.92 -12.56
N ALA A 52 1.80 13.69 -11.67
CA ALA A 52 1.13 14.94 -12.06
C ALA A 52 2.12 15.93 -12.71
N ALA A 53 3.31 16.08 -12.12
CA ALA A 53 4.36 16.92 -12.68
C ALA A 53 4.84 16.44 -14.06
N ALA A 54 4.93 15.13 -14.29
CA ALA A 54 5.31 14.58 -15.60
C ALA A 54 4.30 14.91 -16.70
N ILE A 55 3.00 14.94 -16.38
CA ILE A 55 1.93 15.31 -17.32
C ILE A 55 1.92 16.80 -17.65
N LEU A 56 2.26 17.65 -16.66
CA LEU A 56 2.20 19.11 -16.79
C LEU A 56 3.50 19.73 -17.31
N ALA A 57 4.62 19.02 -17.24
CA ALA A 57 5.92 19.52 -17.67
C ALA A 57 6.15 19.32 -19.19
N GLU A 58 6.93 20.22 -19.77
CA GLU A 58 7.42 20.09 -21.15
C GLU A 58 8.69 19.20 -21.22
N PRO A 59 9.00 18.59 -22.37
CA PRO A 59 10.26 17.90 -22.59
C PRO A 59 11.47 18.86 -22.47
N PRO A 60 12.59 18.43 -21.85
CA PRO A 60 12.86 17.10 -21.31
C PRO A 60 12.44 16.90 -19.83
N ALA A 61 11.92 17.94 -19.16
CA ALA A 61 11.58 17.87 -17.74
C ALA A 61 10.51 16.80 -17.43
N SER A 62 9.57 16.58 -18.34
CA SER A 62 8.58 15.49 -18.24
C SER A 62 9.20 14.11 -18.11
N LEU A 63 10.33 13.84 -18.80
CA LEU A 63 11.04 12.56 -18.72
C LEU A 63 11.71 12.36 -17.35
N VAL A 64 12.24 13.44 -16.76
CA VAL A 64 12.82 13.41 -15.41
C VAL A 64 11.75 13.07 -14.38
N TRP A 65 10.59 13.74 -14.45
CA TRP A 65 9.47 13.47 -13.55
C TRP A 65 8.87 12.08 -13.74
N LEU A 66 8.79 11.59 -14.98
CA LEU A 66 8.38 10.22 -15.26
C LEU A 66 9.35 9.21 -14.63
N GLY A 67 10.66 9.44 -14.76
CA GLY A 67 11.69 8.63 -14.09
C GLY A 67 11.52 8.63 -12.57
N ALA A 68 11.28 9.80 -11.97
CA ALA A 68 11.01 9.93 -10.54
C ALA A 68 9.75 9.18 -10.11
N PHE A 69 8.65 9.29 -10.87
CA PHE A 69 7.41 8.55 -10.63
C PHE A 69 7.63 7.03 -10.60
N LEU A 70 8.35 6.49 -11.59
CA LEU A 70 8.63 5.05 -11.66
C LEU A 70 9.46 4.57 -10.48
N LEU A 71 10.51 5.34 -10.13
CA LEU A 71 11.37 5.03 -8.99
C LEU A 71 10.60 5.06 -7.66
N LEU A 72 9.79 6.09 -7.44
CA LEU A 72 8.98 6.24 -6.23
C LEU A 72 7.90 5.15 -6.14
N THR A 73 7.27 4.79 -7.26
CA THR A 73 6.28 3.70 -7.30
C THR A 73 6.93 2.36 -6.98
N ALA A 74 8.11 2.08 -7.52
CA ALA A 74 8.88 0.88 -7.17
C ALA A 74 9.26 0.86 -5.68
N GLY A 75 9.75 2.00 -5.16
CA GLY A 75 10.05 2.17 -3.73
C GLY A 75 8.83 1.96 -2.84
N SER A 76 7.66 2.45 -3.27
CA SER A 76 6.37 2.23 -2.59
C SER A 76 6.02 0.75 -2.55
N ALA A 77 6.15 0.03 -3.67
CA ALA A 77 5.85 -1.41 -3.74
C ALA A 77 6.79 -2.24 -2.84
N VAL A 78 8.08 -1.91 -2.82
CA VAL A 78 9.07 -2.55 -1.94
C VAL A 78 8.73 -2.28 -0.47
N THR A 79 8.44 -1.03 -0.11
CA THR A 79 8.10 -0.65 1.27
C THR A 79 6.80 -1.32 1.72
N ALA A 80 5.78 -1.35 0.87
CA ALA A 80 4.53 -2.07 1.13
C ALA A 80 4.78 -3.57 1.35
N THR A 81 5.67 -4.19 0.56
CA THR A 81 6.07 -5.59 0.76
C THR A 81 6.72 -5.81 2.12
N HIS A 82 7.61 -4.91 2.55
CA HIS A 82 8.21 -4.98 3.88
C HIS A 82 7.17 -4.84 5.00
N ILE A 83 6.21 -3.93 4.86
CA ILE A 83 5.12 -3.76 5.83
C ILE A 83 4.21 -5.00 5.86
N ASN A 84 3.86 -5.58 4.70
CA ASN A 84 3.10 -6.82 4.62
C ASN A 84 3.79 -7.96 5.38
N ILE A 85 5.11 -8.10 5.20
CA ILE A 85 5.91 -9.10 5.93
C ILE A 85 5.90 -8.79 7.44
N ALA A 86 6.15 -7.53 7.83
CA ALA A 86 6.15 -7.09 9.23
C ALA A 86 4.80 -7.30 9.93
N ALA A 87 3.70 -7.17 9.19
CA ALA A 87 2.34 -7.39 9.67
C ALA A 87 1.87 -8.85 9.56
N ARG A 88 2.72 -9.76 9.04
CA ARG A 88 2.35 -11.14 8.65
C ARG A 88 1.11 -11.21 7.74
N HIS A 89 0.85 -10.13 6.99
CA HIS A 89 -0.25 -10.00 6.05
C HIS A 89 0.23 -10.35 4.64
N VAL A 90 0.62 -11.61 4.45
CA VAL A 90 1.14 -12.11 3.17
C VAL A 90 0.11 -13.03 2.53
N ALA A 91 -0.28 -12.70 1.30
CA ALA A 91 -1.31 -13.44 0.58
C ALA A 91 -1.01 -14.94 0.48
N GLY A 92 -1.95 -15.76 0.95
CA GLY A 92 -1.85 -17.21 0.93
C GLY A 92 -0.92 -17.81 1.99
N TYR A 93 -0.43 -17.05 2.97
CA TYR A 93 0.27 -17.62 4.12
C TYR A 93 -0.74 -18.18 5.13
N GLU A 94 -0.60 -19.46 5.50
CA GLU A 94 -1.55 -20.16 6.39
C GLU A 94 -1.02 -20.37 7.81
N GLY A 95 0.20 -19.92 8.11
CA GLY A 95 0.86 -20.14 9.41
C GLY A 95 0.41 -19.22 10.55
N LEU A 96 -0.66 -18.43 10.35
CA LEU A 96 -1.24 -17.58 11.39
C LEU A 96 -2.08 -18.41 12.35
N ASP A 97 -1.97 -18.12 13.64
CA ASP A 97 -2.89 -18.64 14.66
C ASP A 97 -4.32 -18.07 14.47
N GLU A 98 -5.29 -18.59 15.23
CA GLU A 98 -6.70 -18.18 15.10
C GLU A 98 -6.93 -16.71 15.44
N PHE A 99 -6.22 -16.18 16.42
CA PHE A 99 -6.33 -14.79 16.86
C PHE A 99 -5.77 -13.83 15.81
N GLN A 100 -4.56 -14.10 15.31
CA GLN A 100 -3.89 -13.37 14.25
C GLN A 100 -4.69 -13.38 12.95
N ARG A 101 -5.33 -14.52 12.64
CA ARG A 101 -6.21 -14.64 11.48
C ARG A 101 -7.45 -13.77 11.63
N ALA A 102 -8.10 -13.79 12.79
CA ALA A 102 -9.24 -12.93 13.08
C ALA A 102 -8.90 -11.44 12.98
N GLU A 103 -7.70 -11.04 13.46
CA GLU A 103 -7.21 -9.67 13.36
C GLU A 103 -6.90 -9.27 11.90
N ALA A 104 -6.27 -10.17 11.13
CA ALA A 104 -6.01 -9.96 9.70
C ALA A 104 -7.31 -9.81 8.90
N ASP A 105 -8.32 -10.63 9.19
CA ASP A 105 -9.64 -10.55 8.56
C ASP A 105 -10.37 -9.26 8.93
N HIS A 106 -10.24 -8.81 10.19
CA HIS A 106 -10.77 -7.52 10.61
C HIS A 106 -10.09 -6.36 9.86
N ALA A 107 -8.77 -6.36 9.76
CA ALA A 107 -8.01 -5.35 9.01
C ALA A 107 -8.37 -5.34 7.52
N ALA A 108 -8.58 -6.51 6.91
CA ALA A 108 -9.00 -6.63 5.51
C ALA A 108 -10.41 -6.04 5.28
N ARG A 109 -11.37 -6.32 6.17
CA ARG A 109 -12.71 -5.70 6.10
C ARG A 109 -12.66 -4.19 6.24
N LEU A 110 -11.85 -3.68 7.17
CA LEU A 110 -11.65 -2.24 7.33
C LEU A 110 -11.05 -1.63 6.04
N GLY A 111 -10.06 -2.29 5.46
CA GLY A 111 -9.47 -1.90 4.17
C GLY A 111 -10.48 -1.85 3.03
N HIS A 112 -11.40 -2.82 2.95
CA HIS A 112 -12.49 -2.78 1.97
C HIS A 112 -13.42 -1.59 2.19
N HIS A 113 -13.84 -1.29 3.42
CA HIS A 113 -14.67 -0.11 3.69
C HIS A 113 -13.95 1.20 3.33
N VAL A 114 -12.68 1.34 3.71
CA VAL A 114 -11.88 2.52 3.35
C VAL A 114 -11.77 2.66 1.83
N THR A 115 -11.48 1.56 1.13
CA THR A 115 -11.37 1.58 -0.34
C THR A 115 -12.70 1.92 -0.99
N ALA A 116 -13.83 1.39 -0.48
CA ALA A 116 -15.16 1.69 -0.99
C ALA A 116 -15.50 3.18 -0.84
N VAL A 117 -15.17 3.78 0.31
CA VAL A 117 -15.34 5.23 0.54
C VAL A 117 -14.47 6.04 -0.42
N LEU A 118 -13.18 5.69 -0.55
CA LEU A 118 -12.27 6.37 -1.48
C LEU A 118 -12.72 6.27 -2.93
N LEU A 119 -13.24 5.11 -3.35
CA LEU A 119 -13.78 4.90 -4.68
C LEU A 119 -15.05 5.73 -4.90
N GLY A 120 -15.94 5.80 -3.90
CA GLY A 120 -17.12 6.66 -3.94
C GLY A 120 -16.75 8.14 -4.07
N LEU A 121 -15.72 8.60 -3.33
CA LEU A 121 -15.18 9.95 -3.47
C LEU A 121 -14.57 10.17 -4.85
N LEU A 122 -13.79 9.23 -5.37
CA LEU A 122 -13.20 9.31 -6.70
C LEU A 122 -14.28 9.42 -7.78
N ILE A 123 -15.34 8.60 -7.70
CA ILE A 123 -16.49 8.69 -8.61
C ILE A 123 -17.15 10.07 -8.51
N GLY A 124 -17.40 10.56 -7.29
CA GLY A 124 -17.95 11.90 -7.07
C GLY A 124 -17.10 13.01 -7.68
N ILE A 125 -15.77 12.93 -7.50
CA ILE A 125 -14.81 13.87 -8.10
C ILE A 125 -14.86 13.77 -9.62
N VAL A 126 -14.84 12.57 -10.20
CA VAL A 126 -14.90 12.36 -11.66
C VAL A 126 -16.21 12.90 -12.23
N CYS A 127 -17.35 12.64 -11.59
CA CYS A 127 -18.65 13.15 -12.04
C CYS A 127 -18.73 14.68 -11.92
N GLY A 128 -18.24 15.24 -10.81
CA GLY A 128 -18.20 16.70 -10.59
C GLY A 128 -17.27 17.41 -11.58
N PHE A 129 -16.04 16.91 -11.75
CA PHE A 129 -15.11 17.40 -12.76
C PHE A 129 -15.67 17.21 -14.16
N GLY A 130 -16.27 16.05 -14.46
CA GLY A 130 -16.87 15.76 -15.75
C GLY A 130 -17.97 16.77 -16.11
N GLY A 131 -18.86 17.08 -15.16
CA GLY A 131 -19.90 18.09 -15.34
C GLY A 131 -19.36 19.53 -15.46
N TRP A 132 -18.23 19.84 -14.81
CA TRP A 132 -17.55 21.13 -14.97
C TRP A 132 -16.76 21.22 -16.30
N LEU A 133 -16.12 20.13 -16.72
CA LEU A 133 -15.35 20.00 -17.95
C LEU A 133 -16.21 20.08 -19.21
N THR A 134 -17.44 19.59 -19.16
CA THR A 134 -18.38 19.78 -20.29
C THR A 134 -18.82 21.25 -20.43
N SER A 135 -18.59 22.08 -19.40
CA SER A 135 -18.94 23.50 -19.37
C SER A 135 -17.75 24.44 -19.65
N GLN A 136 -16.52 23.93 -19.72
CA GLN A 136 -15.27 24.70 -19.86
C GLN A 136 -14.29 23.99 -20.82
N GLU A 137 -13.52 24.73 -21.63
CA GLU A 137 -12.43 24.15 -22.45
C GLU A 137 -11.19 23.78 -21.59
N ALA A 138 -11.37 22.95 -20.56
CA ALA A 138 -10.24 22.52 -19.76
C ALA A 138 -9.40 21.47 -20.51
N SER A 139 -8.08 21.62 -20.44
CA SER A 139 -7.15 20.74 -21.15
C SER A 139 -7.21 19.32 -20.62
N THR A 140 -7.24 18.32 -21.50
CA THR A 140 -7.19 16.89 -21.15
C THR A 140 -6.02 16.57 -20.23
N HIS A 141 -4.91 17.28 -20.37
CA HIS A 141 -3.71 17.13 -19.55
C HIS A 141 -3.97 17.50 -18.08
N ALA A 142 -4.68 18.61 -17.82
CA ALA A 142 -5.03 19.02 -16.46
C ALA A 142 -5.94 17.98 -15.78
N VAL A 143 -6.87 17.39 -16.53
CA VAL A 143 -7.76 16.34 -16.02
C VAL A 143 -6.98 15.09 -15.64
N LEU A 144 -6.10 14.62 -16.52
CA LEU A 144 -5.27 13.45 -16.27
C LEU A 144 -4.29 13.67 -15.11
N ALA A 145 -3.73 14.88 -14.98
CA ALA A 145 -2.84 15.24 -13.88
C ALA A 145 -3.52 15.20 -12.50
N VAL A 146 -4.85 15.24 -12.44
CA VAL A 146 -5.62 15.11 -11.18
C VAL A 146 -6.16 13.68 -11.01
N LEU A 147 -6.86 13.14 -12.01
CA LEU A 147 -7.58 11.88 -11.86
C LEU A 147 -6.66 10.67 -11.76
N ALA A 148 -5.60 10.59 -12.57
CA ALA A 148 -4.72 9.42 -12.58
C ALA A 148 -3.94 9.24 -11.26
N PRO A 149 -3.37 10.29 -10.64
CA PRO A 149 -2.81 10.19 -9.30
C PRO A 149 -3.81 9.70 -8.24
N LEU A 150 -5.07 10.15 -8.29
CA LEU A 150 -6.09 9.69 -7.35
C LEU A 150 -6.40 8.19 -7.50
N VAL A 151 -6.41 7.67 -8.73
CA VAL A 151 -6.52 6.23 -8.98
C VAL A 151 -5.34 5.50 -8.35
N ILE A 152 -4.10 5.97 -8.60
CA ILE A 152 -2.88 5.37 -8.05
C ILE A 152 -2.94 5.33 -6.51
N LEU A 153 -3.29 6.45 -5.87
CA LEU A 153 -3.42 6.55 -4.42
C LEU A 153 -4.49 5.59 -3.88
N THR A 154 -5.63 5.49 -4.56
CA THR A 154 -6.73 4.59 -4.17
C THR A 154 -6.31 3.12 -4.28
N THR A 155 -5.65 2.74 -5.38
CA THR A 155 -5.13 1.38 -5.58
C THR A 155 -4.07 1.00 -4.55
N LEU A 156 -3.13 1.90 -4.26
CA LEU A 156 -2.09 1.66 -3.26
C LEU A 156 -2.66 1.59 -1.84
N CYS A 157 -3.66 2.42 -1.53
CA CYS A 157 -4.40 2.33 -0.28
C CYS A 157 -5.08 0.96 -0.16
N HIS A 158 -5.80 0.51 -1.18
CA HIS A 158 -6.43 -0.81 -1.19
C HIS A 158 -5.43 -1.95 -0.93
N ALA A 159 -4.28 -1.91 -1.60
CA ALA A 159 -3.27 -2.96 -1.51
C ALA A 159 -2.51 -2.99 -0.17
N ALA A 160 -2.27 -1.83 0.45
CA ALA A 160 -1.39 -1.72 1.62
C ALA A 160 -2.12 -1.46 2.94
N PHE A 161 -3.38 -0.99 2.91
CA PHE A 161 -4.08 -0.54 4.11
C PHE A 161 -4.18 -1.61 5.21
N PRO A 162 -4.58 -2.87 4.94
CA PRO A 162 -4.70 -3.87 6.01
C PRO A 162 -3.38 -4.08 6.75
N ALA A 163 -2.27 -4.18 6.03
CA ALA A 163 -0.95 -4.33 6.64
C ALA A 163 -0.48 -3.07 7.36
N CYS A 164 -0.75 -1.88 6.82
CA CYS A 164 -0.44 -0.62 7.49
C CYS A 164 -1.22 -0.48 8.81
N TYR A 165 -2.51 -0.86 8.81
CA TYR A 165 -3.35 -0.85 10.00
C TYR A 165 -2.78 -1.78 11.08
N LEU A 166 -2.45 -3.03 10.72
CA LEU A 166 -1.84 -3.99 11.65
C LEU A 166 -0.48 -3.49 12.16
N ALA A 167 0.38 -3.00 11.27
CA ALA A 167 1.69 -2.44 11.62
C ALA A 167 1.58 -1.25 12.60
N TRP A 168 0.51 -0.46 12.49
CA TRP A 168 0.26 0.70 13.33
C TRP A 168 -0.35 0.37 14.70
N THR A 169 -1.24 -0.62 14.73
CA THR A 169 -2.08 -0.94 15.89
C THR A 169 -1.46 -1.99 16.80
N ARG A 170 -0.79 -3.02 16.24
CA ARG A 170 -0.21 -4.10 17.03
C ARG A 170 0.82 -3.62 18.07
N PRO A 171 0.78 -4.16 19.30
CA PRO A 171 1.77 -3.88 20.33
C PRO A 171 3.14 -4.42 19.94
N ASP A 172 4.17 -4.04 20.69
CA ASP A 172 5.52 -4.57 20.49
C ASP A 172 5.51 -6.11 20.62
N GLU A 173 6.20 -6.82 19.72
CA GLU A 173 6.38 -8.26 19.87
C GLU A 173 7.51 -8.50 20.88
N VAL A 174 7.28 -9.32 21.90
CA VAL A 174 8.35 -9.76 22.82
C VAL A 174 9.18 -10.82 22.08
N PRO A 175 10.48 -10.61 21.86
CA PRO A 175 11.34 -11.63 21.26
C PRO A 175 11.41 -12.86 22.15
N ASP A 176 11.36 -14.06 21.55
CA ASP A 176 11.41 -15.34 22.29
C ASP A 176 12.69 -15.49 23.15
N ASP A 177 13.75 -14.72 22.84
CA ASP A 177 15.04 -14.72 23.55
C ASP A 177 15.04 -13.94 24.88
N GLU A 178 14.00 -13.15 25.18
CA GLU A 178 13.87 -12.36 26.43
C GLU A 178 13.11 -13.10 27.55
N GLN A 179 12.72 -14.36 27.32
CA GLN A 179 12.00 -15.20 28.30
C GLN A 179 12.92 -16.13 29.13
N ILE A 180 14.23 -15.85 29.19
CA ILE A 180 15.23 -16.62 29.96
C ILE A 180 15.71 -15.82 31.17
#